data_AF-A0A9Q0M0T3-F1
#
_entry.id   AF-A0A9Q0M0T3-F1
#
_cell.length_a   1.000
_cell.length_b   1.000
_cell.length_c   1.000
_cell.angle_alpha   90.00
_cell.angle_beta   90.00
_cell.angle_gamma   90.00
#
_symmetry.space_group_name_H-M   'P 1'
#
loop_
_entity.id
_entity.type
_entity.pdbx_description
1 polymer ?
#
loop_
_entity_poly.entity_id
_entity_poly.type
_entity_poly.pdbx_seq_one_letter_code
_entity_poly.pdbx_strand_id
1 'polypeptide(L)'
;MKGISYRGNHICFGKYALQALEPAWITSRQIEAGRRAMTRNARRGGKIWVRIFPDKPVTIRPAETRMGSGKGSPEYWVAVVKTGRILYEMGGTHLNVADNSGARKLMCIRIIGASNRRYAHIGDVIVAVIKEAVPNMPLEKSEVVRAVIGALPEMKEQKWIHEGLITESLPNGMFRVRLDNEDLIIGYVSGKIRRSFIRILPGDKVKIEVSRYDSTKGRIIYRLRNKDSKD
;
A
#
# COMPACT_ATOMS: atom_id res chain seq x y z
N MET A 1 26.26 -22.08 -7.61
CA MET A 1 26.23 -20.74 -8.22
C MET A 1 26.69 -19.74 -7.19
N LYS A 2 27.67 -18.91 -7.50
CA LYS A 2 28.18 -17.89 -6.55
C LYS A 2 27.83 -16.50 -7.06
N GLY A 3 27.60 -15.58 -6.12
CA GLY A 3 27.40 -14.16 -6.39
C GLY A 3 25.94 -13.69 -6.36
N ILE A 4 25.79 -12.38 -6.16
CA ILE A 4 24.52 -11.66 -6.04
C ILE A 4 24.08 -11.19 -7.44
N SER A 5 22.78 -11.12 -7.67
CA SER A 5 22.21 -10.57 -8.91
C SER A 5 22.24 -9.04 -8.88
N TYR A 6 23.05 -8.43 -9.74
CA TYR A 6 23.07 -6.97 -9.94
C TYR A 6 22.03 -6.49 -10.97
N ARG A 7 21.48 -7.38 -11.80
CA ARG A 7 20.51 -7.02 -12.85
C ARG A 7 19.11 -7.55 -12.54
N GLY A 8 18.12 -6.68 -12.71
CA GLY A 8 16.69 -6.89 -12.40
C GLY A 8 16.46 -7.52 -11.01
N ASN A 9 17.14 -6.92 -10.06
CA ASN A 9 16.93 -6.92 -8.61
C ASN A 9 16.01 -5.75 -8.17
N HIS A 10 15.67 -4.83 -9.08
CA HIS A 10 14.75 -3.71 -8.86
C HIS A 10 13.39 -3.97 -9.53
N ILE A 11 12.33 -3.48 -8.88
CA ILE A 11 10.96 -3.54 -9.39
C ILE A 11 10.85 -2.56 -10.58
N CYS A 12 10.32 -3.01 -11.73
CA CYS A 12 10.15 -2.12 -12.89
C CYS A 12 8.70 -1.89 -13.31
N PHE A 13 7.79 -2.82 -13.06
CA PHE A 13 6.40 -2.77 -13.53
C PHE A 13 5.39 -2.80 -12.38
N GLY A 14 5.60 -3.68 -11.41
CA GLY A 14 4.70 -3.86 -10.28
C GLY A 14 4.90 -2.85 -9.15
N LYS A 15 4.11 -3.00 -8.09
CA LYS A 15 4.32 -2.35 -6.79
C LYS A 15 5.04 -3.28 -5.80
N TYR A 16 4.82 -4.58 -5.96
CA TYR A 16 5.39 -5.62 -5.13
C TYR A 16 6.13 -6.63 -6.00
N ALA A 17 7.14 -7.29 -5.44
CA ALA A 17 7.96 -8.25 -6.14
C ALA A 17 8.35 -9.44 -5.25
N LEU A 18 8.46 -10.62 -5.85
CA LEU A 18 9.01 -11.81 -5.22
C LEU A 18 10.49 -11.94 -5.60
N GLN A 19 11.38 -11.84 -4.62
CA GLN A 19 12.83 -11.92 -4.81
C GLN A 19 13.37 -13.28 -4.36
N ALA A 20 14.31 -13.83 -5.11
CA ALA A 20 15.02 -15.05 -4.72
C ALA A 20 16.04 -14.74 -3.63
N LEU A 21 15.95 -15.44 -2.49
CA LEU A 21 16.94 -15.35 -1.41
C LEU A 21 18.14 -16.28 -1.66
N GLU A 22 17.93 -17.36 -2.40
CA GLU A 22 18.92 -18.38 -2.66
C GLU A 22 19.11 -18.60 -4.17
N PRO A 23 20.30 -19.03 -4.61
CA PRO A 23 20.53 -19.37 -6.00
C PRO A 23 19.89 -20.72 -6.34
N ALA A 24 19.09 -20.76 -7.41
CA ALA A 24 18.40 -21.98 -7.82
C ALA A 24 18.25 -22.07 -9.35
N TRP A 25 18.07 -23.29 -9.86
CA TRP A 25 17.60 -23.52 -11.22
C TRP A 25 16.10 -23.75 -11.16
N ILE A 26 15.34 -22.90 -11.86
CA ILE A 26 13.88 -22.97 -11.85
C ILE A 26 13.40 -23.45 -13.22
N THR A 27 12.65 -24.55 -13.23
CA THR A 27 12.08 -25.13 -14.46
C THR A 27 10.92 -24.29 -15.00
N SER A 28 10.64 -24.39 -16.31
CA SER A 28 9.46 -23.76 -16.91
C SER A 28 8.14 -24.15 -16.21
N ARG A 29 8.02 -25.41 -15.78
CA ARG A 29 6.86 -25.92 -15.03
C ARG A 29 6.69 -25.24 -13.67
N GLN A 30 7.78 -25.04 -12.93
CA GLN A 30 7.76 -24.31 -11.65
C GLN A 30 7.42 -22.83 -11.84
N ILE A 31 7.92 -22.20 -12.91
CA ILE A 31 7.57 -20.81 -13.24
C ILE A 31 6.06 -20.68 -13.48
N GLU A 32 5.49 -21.58 -14.29
CA GLU A 32 4.06 -21.55 -14.57
C GLU A 32 3.21 -21.92 -13.34
N ALA A 33 3.65 -22.88 -12.54
CA ALA A 33 2.99 -23.23 -11.29
C ALA A 33 2.96 -22.05 -10.31
N GLY A 34 4.07 -21.32 -10.16
CA GLY A 34 4.16 -20.11 -9.36
C GLY A 34 3.21 -19.02 -9.86
N ARG A 35 3.21 -18.75 -11.17
CA ARG A 35 2.29 -17.77 -11.79
C ARG A 35 0.82 -18.15 -11.55
N ARG A 36 0.46 -19.42 -11.72
CA ARG A 36 -0.91 -19.93 -11.46
C ARG A 36 -1.30 -19.78 -10.00
N ALA A 37 -0.41 -20.13 -9.06
CA ALA A 37 -0.65 -19.98 -7.63
C ALA A 37 -0.88 -18.50 -7.24
N MET A 38 -0.04 -17.59 -7.74
CA MET A 38 -0.23 -16.15 -7.52
C MET A 38 -1.55 -15.65 -8.12
N THR A 39 -1.89 -16.08 -9.33
CA THR A 39 -3.16 -15.69 -10.00
C THR A 39 -4.39 -16.17 -9.23
N ARG A 40 -4.33 -17.38 -8.65
CA ARG A 40 -5.40 -17.95 -7.83
C ARG A 40 -5.61 -17.12 -6.55
N ASN A 41 -4.54 -16.80 -5.83
CA ASN A 41 -4.60 -16.01 -4.60
C ASN A 41 -5.03 -14.56 -4.86
N ALA A 42 -4.63 -14.01 -6.01
CA ALA A 42 -5.01 -12.68 -6.46
C ALA A 42 -6.53 -12.53 -6.74
N ARG A 43 -7.30 -13.63 -6.90
CA ARG A 43 -8.76 -13.63 -7.19
C ARG A 43 -9.14 -12.60 -8.27
N ARG A 44 -8.65 -12.80 -9.50
CA ARG A 44 -8.80 -11.86 -10.64
C ARG A 44 -8.31 -10.44 -10.31
N GLY A 45 -7.31 -10.31 -9.45
CA GLY A 45 -6.87 -9.05 -8.88
C GLY A 45 -5.39 -8.77 -9.12
N GLY A 46 -5.08 -8.05 -10.19
CA GLY A 46 -3.74 -7.51 -10.43
C GLY A 46 -3.09 -8.07 -11.68
N LYS A 47 -2.20 -7.28 -12.24
CA LYS A 47 -1.29 -7.72 -13.29
C LYS A 47 -0.10 -8.39 -12.61
N ILE A 48 0.23 -9.58 -13.09
CA ILE A 48 1.39 -10.35 -12.66
C ILE A 48 2.37 -10.36 -13.83
N TRP A 49 3.60 -9.94 -13.56
CA TRP A 49 4.69 -10.03 -14.53
C TRP A 49 5.64 -11.14 -14.10
N VAL A 50 5.92 -12.05 -15.02
CA VAL A 50 7.00 -13.03 -14.84
C VAL A 50 8.30 -12.37 -15.32
N ARG A 51 9.29 -12.27 -14.44
CA ARG A 51 10.57 -11.56 -14.70
C ARG A 51 11.71 -12.47 -15.13
N ILE A 52 11.51 -13.78 -15.07
CA ILE A 52 12.48 -14.80 -15.49
C ILE A 52 11.94 -15.59 -16.68
N PHE A 53 12.83 -15.99 -17.58
CA PHE A 53 12.52 -16.80 -18.74
C PHE A 53 13.44 -18.02 -18.75
N PRO A 54 12.93 -19.24 -19.01
CA PRO A 54 13.74 -20.45 -19.04
C PRO A 54 14.47 -20.56 -20.39
N ASP A 55 15.67 -19.99 -20.46
CA ASP A 55 16.51 -19.87 -21.66
C ASP A 55 17.64 -20.91 -21.73
N LYS A 56 17.87 -21.68 -20.67
CA LYS A 56 18.93 -22.68 -20.65
C LYS A 56 18.35 -24.09 -20.86
N PRO A 57 18.72 -24.80 -21.94
CA PRO A 57 18.31 -26.19 -22.13
C PRO A 57 19.11 -27.13 -21.23
N VAL A 58 18.44 -28.11 -20.63
CA VAL A 58 19.02 -29.19 -19.83
C VAL A 58 18.86 -30.49 -20.60
N THR A 59 19.98 -31.16 -20.82
CA THR A 59 20.04 -32.47 -21.49
C THR A 59 20.03 -33.59 -20.47
N ILE A 60 19.27 -34.64 -20.74
CA ILE A 60 19.19 -35.82 -19.89
C ILE A 60 19.46 -37.06 -20.72
N ARG A 61 20.04 -38.05 -20.07
CA ARG A 61 20.17 -39.40 -20.61
C ARG A 61 19.25 -40.32 -19.83
N PRO A 62 18.56 -41.25 -20.49
CA PRO A 62 17.77 -42.25 -19.80
C PRO A 62 18.63 -43.00 -18.78
N ALA A 63 18.09 -43.26 -17.60
CA ALA A 63 18.79 -43.93 -16.51
C ALA A 63 19.26 -45.35 -16.89
N GLU A 64 18.63 -45.95 -17.89
CA GLU A 64 18.93 -47.29 -18.42
C GLU A 64 20.21 -47.34 -19.27
N THR A 65 20.77 -46.19 -19.65
CA THR A 65 21.95 -46.13 -20.53
C THR A 65 23.26 -46.14 -19.76
N ARG A 66 24.27 -46.85 -20.29
CA ARG A 66 25.62 -46.86 -19.71
C ARG A 66 26.33 -45.50 -19.92
N MET A 67 27.29 -45.20 -19.06
CA MET A 67 28.15 -44.01 -19.17
C MET A 67 29.01 -44.05 -20.46
N GLY A 68 29.25 -42.89 -21.09
CA GLY A 68 29.94 -42.78 -22.38
C GLY A 68 29.02 -42.45 -23.57
N SER A 69 29.52 -42.32 -24.81
CA SER A 69 28.70 -42.07 -26.03
C SER A 69 28.12 -40.66 -26.21
N GLY A 70 28.75 -39.61 -25.68
CA GLY A 70 28.37 -38.20 -25.95
C GLY A 70 27.42 -37.54 -24.94
N LYS A 71 26.59 -36.59 -25.39
CA LYS A 71 25.60 -35.85 -24.57
C LYS A 71 24.19 -36.31 -24.88
N GLY A 72 23.29 -36.32 -23.89
CA GLY A 72 21.88 -36.66 -24.09
C GLY A 72 21.10 -35.59 -24.87
N SER A 73 19.85 -35.89 -25.22
CA SER A 73 18.93 -34.95 -25.84
C SER A 73 18.45 -33.89 -24.84
N PRO A 74 18.20 -32.62 -25.26
CA PRO A 74 17.55 -31.62 -24.42
C PRO A 74 16.14 -32.07 -24.02
N GLU A 75 15.83 -32.08 -22.73
CA GLU A 75 14.53 -32.55 -22.22
C GLU A 75 13.68 -31.39 -21.68
N TYR A 76 14.29 -30.46 -20.93
CA TYR A 76 13.57 -29.31 -20.39
C TYR A 76 14.45 -28.06 -20.34
N TRP A 77 13.78 -26.93 -20.09
CA TRP A 77 14.41 -25.61 -19.99
C TRP A 77 14.37 -25.10 -18.55
N VAL A 78 15.46 -24.49 -18.13
CA VAL A 78 15.60 -23.87 -16.81
C VAL A 78 16.00 -22.41 -16.92
N ALA A 79 15.48 -21.62 -15.99
CA ALA A 79 15.97 -20.28 -15.70
C ALA A 79 17.03 -20.38 -14.61
N VAL A 80 18.19 -19.80 -14.88
CA VAL A 80 19.28 -19.66 -13.90
C VAL A 80 19.02 -18.44 -13.01
N VAL A 81 18.74 -18.68 -11.73
CA VAL A 81 18.43 -17.62 -10.78
C VAL A 81 19.54 -17.47 -9.74
N LYS A 82 20.01 -16.24 -9.55
CA LYS A 82 20.95 -15.86 -8.49
C LYS A 82 20.20 -15.18 -7.35
N THR A 83 20.79 -15.20 -6.15
CA THR A 83 20.30 -14.45 -5.00
C THR A 83 20.09 -12.97 -5.36
N GLY A 84 18.96 -12.41 -4.93
CA GLY A 84 18.58 -11.01 -5.18
C GLY A 84 17.82 -10.79 -6.50
N ARG A 85 17.66 -11.80 -7.36
CA ARG A 85 16.90 -11.69 -8.61
C ARG A 85 15.40 -11.65 -8.33
N ILE A 86 14.68 -10.73 -8.97
CA ILE A 86 13.21 -10.71 -8.91
C ILE A 86 12.65 -11.76 -9.89
N LEU A 87 11.73 -12.60 -9.39
CA LEU A 87 11.08 -13.70 -10.12
C LEU A 87 9.73 -13.28 -10.68
N TYR A 88 8.92 -12.63 -9.84
CA TYR A 88 7.59 -12.15 -10.20
C TYR A 88 7.41 -10.74 -9.69
N GLU A 89 6.63 -9.95 -10.42
CA GLU A 89 6.10 -8.68 -9.93
C GLU A 89 4.59 -8.73 -9.94
N MET A 90 4.00 -8.03 -8.98
CA MET A 90 2.56 -7.87 -8.86
C MET A 90 2.22 -6.39 -8.73
N GLY A 91 1.21 -5.97 -9.46
CA GLY A 91 0.71 -4.61 -9.45
C GLY A 91 -0.78 -4.60 -9.73
N GLY A 92 -1.43 -3.49 -9.38
CA GLY A 92 -2.86 -3.36 -9.55
C GLY A 92 -3.30 -1.92 -9.43
N THR A 93 -4.13 -1.48 -10.36
CA THR A 93 -4.75 -0.15 -10.38
C THR A 93 -5.97 -0.18 -9.48
N HIS A 94 -5.74 0.05 -8.19
CA HIS A 94 -6.82 0.18 -7.20
C HIS A 94 -7.32 1.62 -7.21
N LEU A 95 -8.63 1.78 -7.26
CA LEU A 95 -9.33 3.05 -7.22
C LEU A 95 -10.27 3.03 -6.02
N ASN A 96 -10.33 4.16 -5.31
CA ASN A 96 -11.34 4.35 -4.27
C ASN A 96 -12.66 4.74 -4.92
N VAL A 97 -13.74 4.23 -4.35
CA VAL A 97 -15.10 4.49 -4.82
C VAL A 97 -15.69 5.64 -4.03
N ALA A 98 -16.38 6.54 -4.73
CA ALA A 98 -17.07 7.69 -4.14
C ALA A 98 -18.58 7.46 -3.96
N ASP A 99 -19.12 6.42 -4.58
CA ASP A 99 -20.55 6.14 -4.57
C ASP A 99 -21.03 5.57 -3.23
N ASN A 100 -22.35 5.61 -3.05
CA ASN A 100 -23.04 4.95 -1.94
C ASN A 100 -23.49 3.53 -2.32
N SER A 101 -23.01 2.96 -3.42
CA SER A 101 -23.45 1.65 -3.92
C SER A 101 -22.90 0.49 -3.09
N GLY A 102 -22.01 0.79 -2.12
CA GLY A 102 -21.44 -0.16 -1.19
C GLY A 102 -20.08 -0.69 -1.62
N ALA A 103 -19.59 -0.36 -2.83
CA ALA A 103 -18.21 -0.64 -3.20
C ALA A 103 -17.28 0.36 -2.48
N ARG A 104 -16.17 -0.13 -1.88
CA ARG A 104 -15.16 0.73 -1.23
C ARG A 104 -13.91 0.86 -2.08
N LYS A 105 -13.47 -0.26 -2.66
CA LYS A 105 -12.29 -0.33 -3.53
C LYS A 105 -12.60 -1.10 -4.80
N LEU A 106 -12.28 -0.47 -5.91
CA LEU A 106 -12.32 -1.04 -7.24
C LEU A 106 -10.92 -1.34 -7.73
N MET A 107 -10.81 -2.32 -8.63
CA MET A 107 -9.63 -2.52 -9.44
C MET A 107 -10.00 -2.30 -10.91
N CYS A 108 -9.37 -1.33 -11.56
CA CYS A 108 -9.54 -1.12 -12.99
C CYS A 108 -8.93 -2.29 -13.78
N ILE A 109 -9.73 -2.88 -14.66
CA ILE A 109 -9.30 -3.92 -15.62
C ILE A 109 -8.86 -3.25 -16.93
N ARG A 110 -9.74 -2.40 -17.48
CA ARG A 110 -9.53 -1.72 -18.75
C ARG A 110 -10.35 -0.43 -18.84
N ILE A 111 -9.87 0.47 -19.68
CA ILE A 111 -10.61 1.66 -20.13
C ILE A 111 -11.46 1.25 -21.34
N ILE A 112 -12.72 1.67 -21.37
CA ILE A 112 -13.64 1.48 -22.50
C ILE A 112 -13.39 2.58 -23.53
N GLY A 113 -13.44 2.24 -24.82
CA GLY A 113 -13.29 3.22 -25.91
C GLY A 113 -11.86 3.63 -26.24
N ALA A 114 -10.86 3.10 -25.52
CA ALA A 114 -9.44 3.30 -25.82
C ALA A 114 -8.81 1.98 -26.27
N SER A 115 -8.18 1.98 -27.45
CA SER A 115 -7.53 0.78 -28.01
C SER A 115 -6.25 0.39 -27.26
N ASN A 116 -5.46 1.35 -26.75
CA ASN A 116 -4.22 1.04 -26.02
C ASN A 116 -3.73 2.13 -25.04
N ARG A 117 -4.64 2.91 -24.44
CA ARG A 117 -4.23 3.92 -23.45
C ARG A 117 -3.76 3.23 -22.16
N ARG A 118 -2.52 3.55 -21.75
CA ARG A 118 -1.93 3.05 -20.49
C ARG A 118 -2.49 3.73 -19.25
N TYR A 119 -2.96 4.97 -19.40
CA TYR A 119 -3.48 5.79 -18.31
C TYR A 119 -4.89 6.27 -18.64
N ALA A 120 -5.74 6.25 -17.61
CA ALA A 120 -7.09 6.75 -17.68
C ALA A 120 -7.12 8.20 -17.18
N HIS A 121 -7.97 9.03 -17.78
CA HIS A 121 -8.18 10.42 -17.41
C HIS A 121 -9.54 10.58 -16.73
N ILE A 122 -9.74 11.74 -16.10
CA ILE A 122 -11.05 12.13 -15.57
C ILE A 122 -12.07 12.11 -16.72
N GLY A 123 -13.23 11.51 -16.50
CA GLY A 123 -14.29 11.33 -17.49
C GLY A 123 -14.22 10.02 -18.28
N ASP A 124 -13.11 9.28 -18.23
CA ASP A 124 -13.02 7.98 -18.91
C ASP A 124 -13.92 6.93 -18.21
N VAL A 125 -14.59 6.11 -19.02
CA VAL A 125 -15.35 4.95 -18.52
C VAL A 125 -14.43 3.74 -18.42
N ILE A 126 -14.43 3.08 -17.27
CA ILE A 126 -13.63 1.89 -17.01
C ILE A 126 -14.50 0.68 -16.68
N VAL A 127 -13.99 -0.50 -17.00
CA VAL A 127 -14.47 -1.76 -16.43
C VAL A 127 -13.60 -2.08 -15.22
N ALA A 128 -14.23 -2.31 -14.08
CA ALA A 128 -13.53 -2.56 -12.83
C ALA A 128 -14.13 -3.74 -12.06
N VAL A 129 -13.31 -4.38 -11.22
CA VAL A 129 -13.75 -5.43 -10.29
C VAL A 129 -13.84 -4.86 -8.89
N ILE A 130 -14.93 -5.15 -8.18
CA ILE A 130 -15.09 -4.81 -6.76
C ILE A 130 -14.16 -5.67 -5.92
N LYS A 131 -13.23 -5.06 -5.18
CA LYS A 131 -12.29 -5.75 -4.29
C LYS A 131 -12.73 -5.72 -2.83
N GLU A 132 -13.36 -4.62 -2.42
CA GLU A 132 -13.94 -4.46 -1.09
C GLU A 132 -15.34 -3.88 -1.25
N ALA A 133 -16.32 -4.53 -0.62
CA ALA A 133 -17.72 -4.12 -0.57
C ALA A 133 -18.18 -4.06 0.90
N VAL A 134 -19.17 -3.20 1.17
CA VAL A 134 -19.87 -3.12 2.45
C VAL A 134 -20.86 -4.29 2.53
N PRO A 135 -20.90 -5.04 3.66
CA PRO A 135 -21.88 -6.10 3.85
C PRO A 135 -23.33 -5.59 3.75
N ASN A 136 -24.26 -6.45 3.29
CA ASN A 136 -25.70 -6.15 3.16
C ASN A 136 -26.09 -5.05 2.15
N MET A 137 -25.18 -4.69 1.23
CA MET A 137 -25.47 -3.82 0.08
C MET A 137 -25.65 -4.68 -1.18
N PRO A 138 -26.30 -4.16 -2.24
CA PRO A 138 -26.59 -4.94 -3.45
C PRO A 138 -25.34 -5.41 -4.21
N LEU A 139 -24.19 -4.75 -4.02
CA LEU A 139 -22.94 -5.08 -4.73
C LEU A 139 -22.10 -6.09 -3.95
N GLU A 140 -21.63 -7.13 -4.64
CA GLU A 140 -20.81 -8.19 -4.04
C GLU A 140 -19.32 -8.08 -4.39
N LYS A 141 -18.48 -8.70 -3.54
CA LYS A 141 -17.04 -8.79 -3.80
C LYS A 141 -16.77 -9.63 -5.04
N SER A 142 -15.90 -9.14 -5.91
CA SER A 142 -15.48 -9.73 -7.20
C SER A 142 -16.45 -9.53 -8.36
N GLU A 143 -17.55 -8.80 -8.14
CA GLU A 143 -18.44 -8.38 -9.21
C GLU A 143 -17.75 -7.40 -10.17
N VAL A 144 -18.12 -7.47 -11.44
CA VAL A 144 -17.56 -6.62 -12.51
C VAL A 144 -18.54 -5.50 -12.80
N VAL A 145 -18.10 -4.25 -12.63
CA VAL A 145 -18.92 -3.06 -12.80
C VAL A 145 -18.29 -2.10 -13.81
N ARG A 146 -19.12 -1.23 -14.39
CA ARG A 146 -18.66 -0.08 -15.17
C ARG A 146 -18.68 1.14 -14.26
N ALA A 147 -17.59 1.89 -14.26
CA ALA A 147 -17.45 3.10 -13.47
C ALA A 147 -16.87 4.24 -14.32
N VAL A 148 -17.14 5.48 -13.93
CA VAL A 148 -16.53 6.67 -14.52
C VAL A 148 -15.48 7.21 -13.58
N ILE A 149 -14.32 7.61 -14.10
CA ILE A 149 -13.27 8.21 -13.28
C ILE A 149 -13.63 9.67 -12.99
N GLY A 150 -13.87 9.97 -11.72
CA GLY A 150 -14.02 11.33 -11.21
C GLY A 150 -12.79 11.77 -10.42
N ALA A 151 -12.59 13.08 -10.30
CA ALA A 151 -11.69 13.63 -9.31
C ALA A 151 -12.38 13.61 -7.94
N LEU A 152 -11.79 12.92 -6.97
CA LEU A 152 -12.22 13.03 -5.59
C LEU A 152 -11.35 14.07 -4.87
N PRO A 153 -11.95 15.05 -4.18
CA PRO A 153 -11.20 15.79 -3.17
C PRO A 153 -10.74 14.77 -2.12
N GLU A 154 -9.44 14.78 -1.82
CA GLU A 154 -8.86 13.90 -0.81
C GLU A 154 -9.61 14.12 0.52
N MET A 155 -10.28 13.07 1.02
CA MET A 155 -10.97 13.13 2.31
C MET A 155 -9.90 13.25 3.40
N LYS A 156 -9.55 14.49 3.78
CA LYS A 156 -8.73 14.75 4.96
C LYS A 156 -9.47 14.15 6.15
N GLU A 157 -8.78 13.30 6.92
CA GLU A 157 -9.30 12.79 8.18
C GLU A 157 -9.82 13.96 9.02
N GLN A 158 -11.08 13.85 9.45
CA GLN A 158 -11.72 14.87 10.26
C GLN A 158 -11.10 14.82 11.65
N LYS A 159 -10.12 15.70 11.90
CA LYS A 159 -9.43 15.83 13.18
C LYS A 159 -10.34 16.60 14.13
N TRP A 160 -10.71 16.00 15.27
CA TRP A 160 -11.45 16.71 16.31
C TRP A 160 -10.50 17.64 17.06
N ILE A 161 -10.67 18.93 16.78
CA ILE A 161 -9.91 20.01 17.40
C ILE A 161 -10.82 20.65 18.44
N HIS A 162 -10.40 20.59 19.69
CA HIS A 162 -11.04 21.29 20.80
C HIS A 162 -10.16 22.44 21.29
N GLU A 163 -10.77 23.48 21.81
CA GLU A 163 -10.08 24.51 22.56
C GLU A 163 -10.05 24.12 24.04
N GLY A 164 -9.01 24.56 24.75
CA GLY A 164 -8.85 24.24 26.15
C GLY A 164 -7.82 25.13 26.85
N LEU A 165 -7.92 25.16 28.17
CA LEU A 165 -7.05 25.92 29.07
C LEU A 165 -6.07 24.98 29.75
N ILE A 166 -4.79 25.32 29.72
CA ILE A 166 -3.78 24.55 30.43
C ILE A 166 -3.89 24.83 31.91
N THR A 167 -4.14 23.78 32.70
CA THR A 167 -4.24 23.90 34.15
C THR A 167 -2.88 23.72 34.80
N GLU A 168 -2.14 22.68 34.41
CA GLU A 168 -0.88 22.30 35.07
C GLU A 168 0.15 21.75 34.08
N SER A 169 1.42 22.05 34.32
CA SER A 169 2.57 21.45 33.63
C SER A 169 3.08 20.23 34.42
N LEU A 170 3.13 19.06 33.78
CA LEU A 170 3.65 17.84 34.38
C LEU A 170 5.18 17.74 34.18
N PRO A 171 5.91 17.09 35.11
CA PRO A 171 7.38 16.97 35.05
C PRO A 171 7.93 16.26 33.80
N ASN A 172 7.11 15.43 33.16
CA ASN A 172 7.47 14.69 31.94
C ASN A 172 7.30 15.50 30.65
N GLY A 173 7.05 16.81 30.75
CA GLY A 173 6.82 17.68 29.59
C GLY A 173 5.45 17.50 28.93
N MET A 174 4.50 16.88 29.65
CA MET A 174 3.07 16.87 29.30
C MET A 174 2.32 17.97 30.05
N PHE A 175 1.12 18.30 29.59
CA PHE A 175 0.29 19.34 30.18
C PHE A 175 -1.09 18.79 30.47
N ARG A 176 -1.66 19.11 31.63
CA ARG A 176 -3.09 18.90 31.89
C ARG A 176 -3.86 20.05 31.25
N VAL A 177 -4.83 19.71 30.41
CA VAL A 177 -5.64 20.68 29.70
C VAL A 177 -7.10 20.41 29.98
N ARG A 178 -7.80 21.43 30.47
CA ARG A 178 -9.24 21.43 30.63
C ARG A 178 -9.87 21.87 29.31
N LEU A 179 -10.61 20.97 28.67
CA LEU A 179 -11.37 21.27 27.46
C LEU A 179 -12.61 22.11 27.80
N ASP A 180 -13.20 22.73 26.78
CA ASP A 180 -14.46 23.49 26.94
C ASP A 180 -15.63 22.61 27.44
N ASN A 181 -15.55 21.29 27.23
CA ASN A 181 -16.51 20.30 27.74
C ASN A 181 -16.25 19.90 29.20
N GLU A 182 -15.42 20.65 29.93
CA GLU A 182 -14.96 20.39 31.31
C GLU A 182 -14.07 19.15 31.52
N ASP A 183 -13.91 18.30 30.49
CA ASP A 183 -13.01 17.15 30.53
C ASP A 183 -11.54 17.54 30.70
N LEU A 184 -10.85 16.83 31.59
CA LEU A 184 -9.40 16.97 31.82
C LEU A 184 -8.65 15.93 31.01
N ILE A 185 -7.83 16.41 30.06
CA ILE A 185 -7.01 15.56 29.20
C ILE A 185 -5.52 15.82 29.38
N ILE A 186 -4.70 14.82 29.06
CA ILE A 186 -3.25 14.94 29.05
C ILE A 186 -2.78 15.27 27.62
N GLY A 187 -2.25 16.47 27.45
CA GLY A 187 -1.74 16.99 26.19
C GLY A 187 -0.23 16.89 26.07
N TYR A 188 0.28 16.32 24.98
CA TYR A 188 1.69 16.49 24.61
C TYR A 188 1.87 17.55 23.53
N VAL A 189 3.01 18.23 23.56
CA VAL A 189 3.32 19.31 22.64
C VAL A 189 3.62 18.78 21.25
N SER A 190 2.92 19.29 20.23
CA SER A 190 3.22 18.98 18.83
C SER A 190 4.64 19.37 18.45
N GLY A 191 5.29 18.59 17.58
CA GLY A 191 6.63 18.90 17.07
C GLY A 191 6.73 20.28 16.42
N LYS A 192 5.64 20.81 15.85
CA LYS A 192 5.59 22.16 15.28
C LYS A 192 5.83 23.25 16.34
N ILE A 193 5.25 23.10 17.52
CA ILE A 193 5.44 24.03 18.65
C ILE A 193 6.87 23.92 19.18
N ARG A 194 7.40 22.68 19.32
CA ARG A 194 8.79 22.45 19.74
C ARG A 194 9.80 23.11 18.80
N ARG A 195 9.62 22.96 17.48
CA ARG A 195 10.47 23.60 16.45
C ARG A 195 10.37 25.12 16.44
N SER A 196 9.23 25.67 16.86
CA SER A 196 8.99 27.12 16.92
C SER A 196 9.41 27.73 18.26
N PHE A 197 10.03 26.94 19.17
CA PHE A 197 10.43 27.36 20.51
C PHE A 197 9.32 28.05 21.34
N ILE A 198 8.05 27.72 21.05
CA ILE A 198 6.91 28.30 21.75
C ILE A 198 6.79 27.62 23.12
N ARG A 199 6.99 28.40 24.18
CA ARG A 199 6.79 27.96 25.56
C ARG A 199 5.30 27.96 25.89
N ILE A 200 4.88 26.90 26.59
CA ILE A 200 3.51 26.70 27.04
C ILE A 200 3.52 26.85 28.57
N LEU A 201 2.67 27.72 29.11
CA LEU A 201 2.54 27.98 30.53
C LEU A 201 1.13 27.62 31.03
N PRO A 202 0.98 27.29 32.34
CA PRO A 202 -0.33 27.23 32.97
C PRO A 202 -1.12 28.54 32.78
N GLY A 203 -2.39 28.43 32.39
CA GLY A 203 -3.27 29.57 32.07
C GLY A 203 -3.36 29.92 30.58
N ASP A 204 -2.52 29.33 29.72
CA ASP A 204 -2.59 29.56 28.28
C ASP A 204 -3.80 28.86 27.62
N LYS A 205 -4.43 29.54 26.66
CA LYS A 205 -5.43 28.94 25.76
C LYS A 205 -4.76 28.22 24.61
N VAL A 206 -5.13 26.97 24.37
CA VAL A 206 -4.53 26.11 23.33
C VAL A 206 -5.58 25.36 22.52
N LYS A 207 -5.21 25.02 21.28
CA LYS A 207 -5.94 24.08 20.42
C LYS A 207 -5.34 22.69 20.54
N ILE A 208 -6.19 21.71 20.84
CA ILE A 208 -5.81 20.32 21.02
C ILE A 208 -6.52 19.43 20.02
N GLU A 209 -5.73 18.56 19.38
CA GLU A 209 -6.19 17.41 18.61
C GLU A 209 -6.40 16.25 19.57
N VAL A 210 -7.63 15.81 19.80
CA VAL A 210 -7.90 14.64 20.64
C VAL A 210 -7.72 13.37 19.81
N SER A 211 -7.10 12.34 20.39
CA SER A 211 -6.95 11.05 19.71
C SER A 211 -8.32 10.38 19.54
N ARG A 212 -8.57 9.78 18.37
CA ARG A 212 -9.83 9.06 18.08
C ARG A 212 -10.03 7.82 18.96
N TYR A 213 -8.94 7.25 19.47
CA TYR A 213 -8.93 5.99 20.20
C TYR A 213 -8.92 6.18 21.73
N ASP A 214 -8.48 7.33 22.20
CA ASP A 214 -8.28 7.61 23.62
C ASP A 214 -8.60 9.09 23.86
N SER A 215 -9.81 9.36 24.38
CA SER A 215 -10.28 10.71 24.69
C SER A 215 -9.49 11.38 25.82
N THR A 216 -8.70 10.61 26.59
CA THR A 216 -7.91 11.15 27.71
C THR A 216 -6.59 11.78 27.25
N LYS A 217 -6.20 11.57 25.98
CA LYS A 217 -4.92 12.06 25.44
C LYS A 217 -5.10 12.90 24.20
N GLY A 218 -4.37 14.01 24.17
CA GLY A 218 -4.41 14.95 23.06
C GLY A 218 -3.03 15.45 22.64
N ARG A 219 -2.98 16.01 21.43
CA ARG A 219 -1.81 16.72 20.89
C ARG A 219 -2.10 18.21 20.82
N ILE A 220 -1.29 19.01 21.50
CA ILE A 220 -1.39 20.47 21.45
C ILE A 220 -0.83 20.97 20.12
N ILE A 221 -1.70 21.52 19.26
CA ILE A 221 -1.33 21.99 17.92
C ILE A 221 -0.90 23.46 17.95
N TYR A 222 -1.60 24.29 18.72
CA TYR A 222 -1.44 25.75 18.65
C TYR A 222 -1.70 26.42 20.00
N ARG A 223 -0.95 27.48 20.31
CA ARG A 223 -1.21 28.38 21.43
C ARG A 223 -1.92 29.63 20.90
N LEU A 224 -3.11 29.90 21.40
CA LEU A 224 -3.85 31.12 21.07
C LEU A 224 -3.16 32.30 21.75
N ARG A 225 -2.95 33.37 20.99
CA ARG A 225 -2.45 34.64 21.52
C ARG A 225 -3.66 35.39 22.06
N ASN A 226 -3.63 35.82 23.33
CA ASN A 226 -4.66 36.72 23.82
C ASN A 226 -4.62 37.99 22.97
N LYS A 227 -5.75 38.29 22.31
CA LYS A 227 -5.99 39.63 21.77
C LYS A 227 -6.39 40.45 22.98
N ASP A 228 -5.44 41.09 23.63
CA ASP A 228 -5.77 42.13 24.59
C ASP A 228 -6.49 43.24 23.81
N SER A 229 -7.70 43.54 24.27
CA SER A 229 -8.54 44.66 23.89
C SER A 229 -7.71 45.94 23.95
N LYS A 230 -7.46 46.55 22.79
CA LYS A 230 -7.10 47.97 22.71
C LYS A 230 -8.38 48.77 22.91
N ASP A 231 -8.52 49.35 24.10
CA ASP A 231 -9.06 50.69 24.28
C ASP A 231 -7.90 51.60 24.71
#